data_AF-A0A4R7AYT0-F1
#
_entry.id   AF-A0A4R7AYT0-F1
#
_cell.length_a   1.000
_cell.length_b   1.000
_cell.length_c   1.000
_cell.angle_alpha   90.00
_cell.angle_beta   90.00
_cell.angle_gamma   90.00
#
_symmetry.space_group_name_H-M   'P 1'
#
loop_
_entity.id
_entity.type
_entity.pdbx_description
1 polymer ?
#
loop_
_entity_poly.entity_id
_entity_poly.type
_entity_poly.pdbx_seq_one_letter_code
_entity_poly.pdbx_strand_id
1 'polypeptide(L)'
;MADVLNTATRRVKLQFDKQGNPYFESVKSPDSFKQRALCVNPPHNVIPVIFVPGIMGTNLKLADNKGAAWAPPNGTLEGIGAATKGTFQDPAERQVLFDPNNTEVNPDGPCQVPDSLFWLTTAEAKRRGWGALHQDSYHPILQQLEISLNDQYSLPGRPQAHGNHPLPEIGMLSHLAGSSTPPPQAPGYNRPPDYASIAAEAVKAWNTQPRAL
;
A
#
# COMPACT_ATOMS: atom_id res chain seq x y z
N MET A 1 3.75 31.85 -22.06
CA MET A 1 3.25 31.02 -20.95
C MET A 1 4.48 30.37 -20.32
N ALA A 2 4.69 30.52 -19.01
CA ALA A 2 5.80 29.84 -18.34
C ALA A 2 5.63 28.33 -18.52
N ASP A 3 6.74 27.62 -18.76
CA ASP A 3 6.75 26.18 -18.94
C ASP A 3 6.07 25.50 -17.74
N VAL A 4 4.89 24.96 -18.04
CA VAL A 4 3.94 24.37 -17.09
C VAL A 4 4.57 23.18 -16.35
N LEU A 5 5.65 22.61 -16.90
CA LEU A 5 6.35 21.42 -16.42
C LEU A 5 7.43 21.72 -15.36
N ASN A 6 7.89 22.97 -15.26
CA ASN A 6 8.90 23.40 -14.28
C ASN A 6 8.31 24.07 -13.02
N THR A 7 6.98 24.12 -12.91
CA THR A 7 6.33 24.69 -11.72
C THR A 7 6.22 23.65 -10.59
N ALA A 8 6.56 24.06 -9.36
CA ALA A 8 6.39 23.22 -8.19
C ALA A 8 4.95 22.70 -8.09
N THR A 9 4.79 21.40 -7.90
CA THR A 9 3.48 20.71 -7.89
C THR A 9 3.37 19.88 -6.62
N ARG A 10 2.25 20.00 -5.90
CA ARG A 10 1.87 19.12 -4.79
C ARG A 10 0.88 18.07 -5.29
N ARG A 11 1.10 16.81 -4.95
CA ARG A 11 0.12 15.76 -5.23
C ARG A 11 -0.95 15.74 -4.14
N VAL A 12 -2.20 15.65 -4.55
CA VAL A 12 -3.35 15.57 -3.64
C VAL A 12 -3.73 14.10 -3.48
N LYS A 13 -3.97 13.67 -2.24
CA LYS A 13 -4.41 12.30 -1.96
C LYS A 13 -5.82 12.08 -2.50
N LEU A 14 -6.04 10.93 -3.12
CA LEU A 14 -7.34 10.46 -3.55
C LEU A 14 -8.18 10.05 -2.32
N GLN A 15 -9.44 10.43 -2.30
CA GLN A 15 -10.41 10.03 -1.30
C GLN A 15 -11.66 9.46 -1.97
N PHE A 16 -12.48 8.74 -1.20
CA PHE A 16 -13.71 8.13 -1.69
C PHE A 16 -14.87 8.52 -0.79
N ASP A 17 -15.99 8.94 -1.39
CA ASP A 17 -17.20 9.22 -0.64
C ASP A 17 -17.86 7.91 -0.16
N LYS A 18 -19.00 8.02 0.54
CA LYS A 18 -19.72 6.83 1.04
C LYS A 18 -20.26 5.95 -0.09
N GLN A 19 -20.42 6.50 -1.29
CA GLN A 19 -20.90 5.83 -2.49
C GLN A 19 -19.73 5.22 -3.29
N GLY A 20 -18.48 5.46 -2.89
CA GLY A 20 -17.29 4.99 -3.57
C GLY A 20 -16.86 5.86 -4.75
N ASN A 21 -17.41 7.07 -4.89
CA ASN A 21 -16.96 8.00 -5.93
C ASN A 21 -15.66 8.69 -5.50
N PRO A 22 -14.69 8.83 -6.43
CA PRO A 22 -13.43 9.51 -6.15
C PRO A 22 -13.64 11.02 -5.98
N TYR A 23 -13.02 11.60 -4.96
CA TYR A 23 -12.92 13.05 -4.79
C TYR A 23 -11.54 13.46 -4.26
N PHE A 24 -11.24 14.75 -4.37
CA PHE A 24 -9.99 15.35 -3.91
C PHE A 24 -10.28 16.57 -3.04
N GLU A 25 -9.61 16.67 -1.90
CA GLU A 25 -9.69 17.85 -1.03
C GLU A 25 -8.45 18.71 -1.22
N SER A 26 -8.66 20.01 -1.37
CA SER A 26 -7.57 20.97 -1.51
C SER A 26 -7.95 22.29 -0.87
N VAL A 27 -6.98 22.97 -0.28
CA VAL A 27 -7.17 24.30 0.29
C VAL A 27 -6.87 25.38 -0.74
N LYS A 28 -7.64 26.48 -0.69
CA LYS A 28 -7.36 27.67 -1.52
C LYS A 28 -6.11 28.36 -0.98
N SER A 29 -5.12 28.56 -1.84
CA SER A 29 -3.92 29.33 -1.52
C SER A 29 -4.06 30.77 -2.02
N PRO A 30 -3.36 31.74 -1.41
CA PRO A 30 -3.27 33.10 -1.93
C PRO A 30 -2.73 33.13 -3.37
N ASP A 31 -3.06 34.18 -4.13
CA ASP A 31 -2.63 34.31 -5.53
C ASP A 31 -1.11 34.35 -5.71
N SER A 32 -0.36 34.74 -4.67
CA SER A 32 1.11 34.71 -4.66
C SER A 32 1.68 33.29 -4.68
N PHE A 33 0.92 32.29 -4.24
CA PHE A 33 1.34 30.90 -4.17
C PHE A 33 1.04 30.17 -5.48
N LYS A 34 2.05 30.06 -6.35
CA LYS A 34 1.91 29.46 -7.69
C LYS A 34 2.05 27.94 -7.73
N GLN A 35 2.16 27.27 -6.58
CA GLN A 35 2.26 25.82 -6.54
C GLN A 35 0.94 25.19 -7.01
N ARG A 36 1.04 24.20 -7.89
CA ARG A 36 -0.13 23.53 -8.46
C ARG A 36 -0.53 22.32 -7.63
N ALA A 37 -1.82 22.00 -7.62
CA ALA A 37 -2.34 20.74 -7.10
C ALA A 37 -2.47 19.73 -8.25
N LEU A 38 -1.86 18.56 -8.11
CA LEU A 38 -2.01 17.43 -9.02
C LEU A 38 -2.98 16.43 -8.41
N CYS A 39 -4.10 16.22 -9.10
CA CYS A 39 -5.07 15.16 -8.79
C CYS A 39 -4.92 14.07 -9.86
N VAL A 40 -4.64 12.84 -9.44
CA VAL A 40 -4.53 11.70 -10.35
C VAL A 40 -5.85 10.95 -10.31
N ASN A 41 -6.66 11.13 -11.36
CA ASN A 41 -7.97 10.51 -11.43
C ASN A 41 -7.85 8.98 -11.61
N PRO A 42 -8.50 8.15 -10.77
CA PRO A 42 -8.52 6.71 -10.99
C PRO A 42 -9.25 6.36 -12.30
N PRO A 43 -8.92 5.22 -12.93
CA PRO A 43 -9.67 4.71 -14.07
C PRO A 43 -11.11 4.36 -13.67
N HIS A 44 -12.04 4.44 -14.63
CA HIS A 44 -13.44 4.05 -14.41
C HIS A 44 -13.63 2.55 -14.20
N ASN A 45 -12.71 1.73 -14.70
CA ASN A 45 -12.75 0.29 -14.56
C ASN A 45 -11.86 -0.12 -13.39
N VAL A 46 -12.45 -0.84 -12.43
CA VAL A 46 -11.77 -1.28 -11.21
C VAL A 46 -11.64 -2.80 -11.23
N ILE A 47 -10.43 -3.30 -10.95
CA ILE A 47 -10.17 -4.72 -10.72
C ILE A 47 -9.89 -4.89 -9.21
N PRO A 48 -10.80 -5.51 -8.44
CA PRO A 48 -10.59 -5.69 -7.01
C PRO A 48 -9.54 -6.77 -6.74
N VAL A 49 -8.58 -6.46 -5.87
CA VAL A 49 -7.64 -7.44 -5.31
C VAL A 49 -8.13 -7.84 -3.92
N ILE A 50 -8.46 -9.12 -3.75
CA ILE A 50 -8.90 -9.67 -2.46
C ILE A 50 -7.70 -10.32 -1.78
N PHE A 51 -7.25 -9.71 -0.69
CA PHE A 51 -6.16 -10.23 0.12
C PHE A 51 -6.72 -11.12 1.24
N VAL A 52 -6.25 -12.36 1.30
CA VAL A 52 -6.65 -13.33 2.34
C VAL A 52 -5.45 -13.60 3.25
N PRO A 53 -5.51 -13.27 4.55
CA PRO A 53 -4.41 -13.50 5.48
C PRO A 53 -4.22 -14.99 5.79
N GLY A 54 -3.06 -15.32 6.35
CA GLY A 54 -2.67 -16.67 6.72
C GLY A 54 -2.95 -17.02 8.19
N ILE A 55 -2.22 -18.03 8.66
CA ILE A 55 -2.31 -18.58 10.02
C ILE A 55 -2.17 -17.47 11.06
N MET A 56 -3.17 -17.36 11.96
CA MET A 56 -3.21 -16.41 13.08
C MET A 56 -3.04 -14.93 12.68
N GLY A 57 -3.27 -14.60 11.40
CA GLY A 57 -2.96 -13.30 10.80
C GLY A 57 -4.03 -12.22 10.94
N THR A 58 -5.15 -12.51 11.60
CA THR A 58 -6.31 -11.62 11.71
C THR A 58 -6.60 -11.31 13.17
N ASN A 59 -6.88 -10.05 13.50
CA ASN A 59 -7.35 -9.64 14.82
C ASN A 59 -8.73 -10.25 15.09
N LEU A 60 -8.93 -10.83 16.26
CA LEU A 60 -10.20 -11.40 16.72
C LEU A 60 -10.67 -10.72 18.00
N LYS A 61 -11.98 -10.57 18.13
CA LYS A 61 -12.65 -10.16 19.36
C LYS A 61 -13.69 -11.20 19.74
N LEU A 62 -14.05 -11.23 21.02
CA LEU A 62 -15.15 -12.05 21.49
C LEU A 62 -16.47 -11.50 20.92
N ALA A 63 -17.40 -12.41 20.60
CA ALA A 63 -18.75 -12.06 20.22
C ALA A 63 -19.41 -11.19 21.32
N ASP A 64 -20.38 -10.36 20.92
CA ASP A 64 -21.08 -9.39 21.79
C ASP A 64 -20.18 -8.30 22.40
N ASN A 65 -19.05 -7.95 21.76
CA ASN A 65 -18.11 -6.93 22.23
C ASN A 65 -17.54 -7.18 23.64
N LYS A 66 -17.36 -8.45 24.03
CA LYS A 66 -16.80 -8.84 25.34
C LYS A 66 -15.28 -8.65 25.47
N GLY A 67 -14.63 -8.05 24.46
CA GLY A 67 -13.21 -7.71 24.49
C GLY A 67 -12.40 -8.41 23.39
N ALA A 68 -11.08 -8.18 23.38
CA ALA A 68 -10.18 -8.77 22.40
C ALA A 68 -9.92 -10.26 22.70
N ALA A 69 -10.03 -11.11 21.68
CA ALA A 69 -9.72 -12.53 21.77
C ALA A 69 -8.28 -12.80 21.32
N TRP A 70 -7.90 -12.25 20.16
CA TRP A 70 -6.57 -12.39 19.59
C TRP A 70 -6.15 -11.09 18.91
N ALA A 71 -4.95 -10.63 19.21
CA ALA A 71 -4.29 -9.58 18.45
C ALA A 71 -2.82 -9.98 18.34
N PRO A 72 -2.33 -10.36 17.13
CA PRO A 72 -0.93 -10.68 16.96
C PRO A 72 -0.07 -9.46 17.31
N PRO A 73 1.06 -9.66 18.00
CA PRO A 73 1.87 -8.57 18.51
C PRO A 73 2.48 -7.75 17.36
N ASN A 74 2.54 -6.42 17.52
CA ASN A 74 3.22 -5.53 16.58
C ASN A 74 4.52 -5.02 17.22
N GLY A 75 5.64 -5.36 16.60
CA GLY A 75 6.98 -5.05 17.08
C GLY A 75 7.50 -6.01 18.16
N THR A 76 8.81 -5.95 18.37
CA THR A 76 9.54 -6.86 19.26
C THR A 76 9.09 -6.78 20.72
N LEU A 77 8.76 -5.57 21.20
CA LEU A 77 8.36 -5.34 22.60
C LEU A 77 6.98 -5.94 22.91
N GLU A 78 6.00 -5.72 22.03
CA GLU A 78 4.69 -6.36 22.15
C GLU A 78 4.80 -7.88 21.98
N GLY A 79 5.73 -8.36 21.14
CA GLY A 79 6.01 -9.80 21.00
C GLY A 79 6.43 -10.45 22.31
N ILE A 80 7.31 -9.80 23.07
CA ILE A 80 7.74 -10.26 24.41
C ILE A 80 6.56 -10.20 25.40
N GLY A 81 5.77 -9.14 25.36
CA GLY A 81 4.58 -8.99 26.22
C GLY A 81 3.51 -10.05 25.93
N ALA A 82 3.26 -10.37 24.66
CA ALA A 82 2.33 -11.40 24.24
C ALA A 82 2.83 -12.80 24.63
N ALA A 83 4.13 -13.08 24.46
CA ALA A 83 4.74 -14.33 24.87
C ALA A 83 4.61 -14.57 26.38
N THR A 84 4.92 -13.56 27.20
CA THR A 84 4.79 -13.64 28.66
C THR A 84 3.34 -13.78 29.09
N LYS A 85 2.41 -12.96 28.56
CA LYS A 85 0.97 -13.08 28.83
C LYS A 85 0.44 -14.45 28.45
N GLY A 86 0.86 -14.99 27.31
CA GLY A 86 0.57 -16.36 26.90
C GLY A 86 1.00 -17.34 28.00
N THR A 87 2.28 -17.33 28.41
CA THR A 87 2.81 -18.24 29.44
C THR A 87 2.01 -18.25 30.75
N PHE A 88 1.41 -17.12 31.14
CA PHE A 88 0.62 -17.01 32.37
C PHE A 88 -0.90 -17.25 32.21
N GLN A 89 -1.40 -17.45 30.99
CA GLN A 89 -2.81 -17.79 30.74
C GLN A 89 -3.10 -19.28 30.95
N ASP A 90 -4.13 -19.58 31.72
CA ASP A 90 -4.57 -20.94 32.01
C ASP A 90 -5.17 -21.63 30.76
N PRO A 91 -4.98 -22.95 30.55
CA PRO A 91 -5.53 -23.63 29.38
C PRO A 91 -7.06 -23.52 29.25
N ALA A 92 -7.80 -23.53 30.35
CA ALA A 92 -9.26 -23.39 30.33
C ALA A 92 -9.68 -22.00 29.80
N GLU A 93 -8.99 -20.94 30.22
CA GLU A 93 -9.22 -19.58 29.74
C GLU A 93 -8.96 -19.45 28.24
N ARG A 94 -7.86 -20.06 27.74
CA ARG A 94 -7.54 -20.05 26.31
C ARG A 94 -8.58 -20.79 25.47
N GLN A 95 -9.12 -21.90 25.97
CA GLN A 95 -10.15 -22.67 25.27
C GLN A 95 -11.43 -21.85 25.09
N VAL A 96 -11.81 -21.04 26.08
CA VAL A 96 -12.94 -20.12 25.98
C VAL A 96 -12.62 -18.93 25.07
N LEU A 97 -11.40 -18.40 25.15
CA LEU A 97 -10.96 -17.23 24.39
C LEU A 97 -10.85 -17.51 22.87
N PHE A 98 -10.41 -18.72 22.50
CA PHE A 98 -10.21 -19.14 21.11
C PHE A 98 -11.31 -20.09 20.60
N ASP A 99 -12.52 -19.99 21.16
CA ASP A 99 -13.68 -20.72 20.65
C ASP A 99 -14.16 -20.09 19.32
N PRO A 100 -14.14 -20.84 18.20
CA PRO A 100 -14.59 -20.33 16.91
C PRO A 100 -16.07 -19.93 16.89
N ASN A 101 -16.90 -20.45 17.81
CA ASN A 101 -18.31 -20.09 17.89
C ASN A 101 -18.55 -18.79 18.69
N ASN A 102 -17.54 -18.31 19.42
CA ASN A 102 -17.64 -17.16 20.30
C ASN A 102 -16.65 -16.04 19.93
N THR A 103 -16.03 -16.13 18.75
CA THR A 103 -15.07 -15.15 18.25
C THR A 103 -15.49 -14.63 16.87
N GLU A 104 -15.21 -13.36 16.63
CA GLU A 104 -15.44 -12.70 15.34
C GLU A 104 -14.24 -11.83 14.96
N VAL A 105 -14.15 -11.47 13.68
CA VAL A 105 -13.10 -10.59 13.17
C VAL A 105 -13.21 -9.22 13.86
N ASN A 106 -12.08 -8.72 14.34
CA ASN A 106 -11.97 -7.38 14.91
C ASN A 106 -11.40 -6.40 13.88
N PRO A 107 -12.23 -5.54 13.25
CA PRO A 107 -11.76 -4.57 12.25
C PRO A 107 -11.05 -3.36 12.87
N ASP A 108 -11.11 -3.19 14.20
CA ASP A 108 -10.67 -1.99 14.90
C ASP A 108 -9.18 -2.01 15.26
N GLY A 109 -8.43 -2.99 14.75
CA GLY A 109 -6.99 -3.08 14.96
C GLY A 109 -6.21 -1.90 14.38
N PRO A 110 -4.89 -1.86 14.67
CA PRO A 110 -4.00 -0.83 14.16
C PRO A 110 -4.07 -0.73 12.63
N CYS A 111 -4.15 0.50 12.12
CA CYS A 111 -4.07 0.78 10.69
C CYS A 111 -3.58 2.19 10.50
N GLN A 112 -2.42 2.31 9.86
CA GLN A 112 -1.79 3.57 9.48
C GLN A 112 -1.16 3.39 8.11
N VAL A 113 -1.50 4.26 7.17
CA VAL A 113 -0.84 4.29 5.87
C VAL A 113 0.19 5.41 5.84
N PRO A 114 1.35 5.21 5.19
CA PRO A 114 2.33 6.26 5.02
C PRO A 114 1.77 7.47 4.27
N ASP A 115 2.28 8.67 4.57
CA ASP A 115 1.86 9.88 3.87
C ASP A 115 2.22 9.90 2.38
N SER A 116 3.21 9.09 1.98
CA SER A 116 3.60 8.88 0.60
C SER A 116 2.58 8.09 -0.22
N LEU A 117 1.59 7.45 0.40
CA LEU A 117 0.55 6.71 -0.30
C LEU A 117 -0.58 7.66 -0.74
N PHE A 118 -0.57 8.03 -2.03
CA PHE A 118 -1.50 9.03 -2.57
C PHE A 118 -2.85 8.47 -3.03
N TRP A 119 -2.96 7.15 -3.19
CA TRP A 119 -4.17 6.48 -3.66
C TRP A 119 -5.13 6.07 -2.53
N LEU A 120 -4.66 6.17 -1.28
CA LEU A 120 -5.32 5.61 -0.13
C LEU A 120 -5.10 6.49 1.10
N THR A 121 -6.16 6.75 1.87
CA THR A 121 -6.06 7.37 3.20
C THR A 121 -6.15 6.30 4.29
N THR A 122 -5.72 6.61 5.52
CA THR A 122 -5.88 5.68 6.66
C THR A 122 -7.34 5.30 6.89
N ALA A 123 -8.26 6.26 6.72
CA ALA A 123 -9.70 6.00 6.85
C ALA A 123 -10.20 5.02 5.78
N GLU A 124 -9.77 5.21 4.53
CA GLU A 124 -10.12 4.30 3.44
C GLU A 124 -9.47 2.92 3.60
N ALA A 125 -8.22 2.84 4.06
CA ALA A 125 -7.55 1.58 4.37
C ALA A 125 -8.30 0.80 5.45
N LYS A 126 -8.75 1.48 6.51
CA LYS A 126 -9.63 0.88 7.53
C LYS A 126 -10.96 0.41 6.93
N ARG A 127 -11.60 1.22 6.07
CA ARG A 127 -12.83 0.83 5.37
C ARG A 127 -12.65 -0.43 4.50
N ARG A 128 -11.46 -0.60 3.91
CA ARG A 128 -11.05 -1.80 3.14
C ARG A 128 -10.66 -3.00 4.01
N GLY A 129 -10.79 -2.90 5.33
CA GLY A 129 -10.56 -4.02 6.25
C GLY A 129 -9.12 -4.19 6.72
N TRP A 130 -8.20 -3.24 6.46
CA TRP A 130 -6.79 -3.39 6.85
C TRP A 130 -6.61 -3.47 8.37
N GLY A 131 -7.49 -2.84 9.15
CA GLY A 131 -7.47 -2.93 10.62
C GLY A 131 -7.81 -4.33 11.15
N ALA A 132 -8.39 -5.22 10.34
CA ALA A 132 -8.59 -6.60 10.71
C ALA A 132 -7.30 -7.44 10.65
N LEU A 133 -6.27 -6.96 9.98
CA LEU A 133 -5.08 -7.75 9.67
C LEU A 133 -3.95 -7.46 10.66
N HIS A 134 -3.03 -8.41 10.81
CA HIS A 134 -1.77 -8.19 11.50
C HIS A 134 -0.96 -7.11 10.76
N GLN A 135 -0.75 -5.97 11.41
CA GLN A 135 -0.16 -4.79 10.78
C GLN A 135 1.24 -5.09 10.25
N ASP A 136 2.13 -5.61 11.10
CA ASP A 136 3.53 -5.79 10.74
C ASP A 136 3.74 -6.80 9.61
N SER A 137 2.93 -7.87 9.55
CA SER A 137 3.06 -8.89 8.51
C SER A 137 2.43 -8.47 7.18
N TYR A 138 1.26 -7.82 7.19
CA TYR A 138 0.45 -7.66 5.98
C TYR A 138 0.35 -6.24 5.46
N HIS A 139 0.50 -5.20 6.29
CA HIS A 139 0.39 -3.84 5.78
C HIS A 139 1.49 -3.48 4.76
N PRO A 140 2.77 -3.90 4.92
CA PRO A 140 3.79 -3.60 3.93
C PRO A 140 3.47 -4.13 2.53
N ILE A 141 2.99 -5.38 2.42
CA ILE A 141 2.64 -5.96 1.12
C ILE A 141 1.38 -5.30 0.53
N LEU A 142 0.39 -4.98 1.36
CA LEU A 142 -0.81 -4.27 0.91
C LEU A 142 -0.49 -2.86 0.40
N GLN A 143 0.40 -2.14 1.08
CA GLN A 143 0.90 -0.84 0.62
C GLN A 143 1.64 -0.97 -0.71
N GLN A 144 2.48 -1.99 -0.85
CA GLN A 144 3.20 -2.24 -2.09
C GLN A 144 2.24 -2.56 -3.25
N LEU A 145 1.19 -3.36 -3.01
CA LEU A 145 0.16 -3.64 -4.01
C LEU A 145 -0.57 -2.35 -4.44
N GLU A 146 -0.95 -1.50 -3.49
CA GLU A 146 -1.60 -0.21 -3.80
C GLU A 146 -0.68 0.71 -4.61
N ILE A 147 0.62 0.74 -4.32
CA ILE A 147 1.60 1.50 -5.10
C ILE A 147 1.74 0.90 -6.49
N SER A 148 2.13 -0.37 -6.61
CA SER A 148 2.48 -0.96 -7.89
C SER A 148 1.29 -1.09 -8.85
N LEU A 149 0.06 -1.25 -8.34
CA LEU A 149 -1.13 -1.38 -9.20
C LEU A 149 -1.75 -0.04 -9.59
N ASN A 150 -1.56 1.03 -8.80
CA ASN A 150 -2.18 2.33 -9.09
C ASN A 150 -1.16 3.39 -9.55
N ASP A 151 0.05 3.43 -8.99
CA ASP A 151 1.14 4.30 -9.42
C ASP A 151 1.96 3.63 -10.51
N GLN A 152 1.57 3.78 -11.77
CA GLN A 152 2.32 3.21 -12.89
C GLN A 152 3.60 4.00 -13.22
N TYR A 153 3.70 5.25 -12.75
CA TYR A 153 4.67 6.23 -13.20
C TYR A 153 5.35 6.96 -12.05
N SER A 154 6.62 7.31 -12.22
CA SER A 154 7.46 8.00 -11.22
C SER A 154 7.03 9.45 -10.97
N LEU A 155 6.52 10.15 -12.00
CA LEU A 155 6.08 11.54 -11.93
C LEU A 155 4.74 11.71 -12.67
N PRO A 156 3.62 11.24 -12.08
CA PRO A 156 2.31 11.32 -12.72
C PRO A 156 1.98 12.74 -13.18
N GLY A 157 1.39 12.86 -14.38
CA GLY A 157 1.02 14.16 -14.97
C GLY A 157 2.17 14.91 -15.67
N ARG A 158 3.37 14.34 -15.76
CA ARG A 158 4.48 14.88 -16.58
C ARG A 158 4.73 14.03 -17.85
N PRO A 159 5.21 14.62 -18.95
CA PRO A 159 5.65 13.84 -20.12
C PRO A 159 6.89 12.99 -19.81
N GLN A 160 7.07 11.87 -20.51
CA GLN A 160 8.24 10.99 -20.37
C GLN A 160 9.57 11.72 -20.67
N ALA A 161 9.55 12.63 -21.65
CA ALA A 161 10.70 13.47 -21.96
C ALA A 161 11.19 14.31 -20.76
N HIS A 162 10.33 14.55 -19.76
CA HIS A 162 10.60 15.35 -18.57
C HIS A 162 10.76 14.48 -17.31
N GLY A 163 11.27 13.25 -17.46
CA GLY A 163 11.62 12.36 -16.36
C GLY A 163 10.49 11.51 -15.81
N ASN A 164 9.30 11.52 -16.43
CA ASN A 164 8.20 10.66 -16.03
C ASN A 164 8.36 9.26 -16.62
N HIS A 165 8.84 8.31 -15.84
CA HIS A 165 9.14 6.96 -16.31
C HIS A 165 8.21 5.96 -15.63
N PRO A 166 7.93 4.81 -16.26
CA PRO A 166 7.30 3.70 -15.55
C PRO A 166 8.04 3.40 -14.24
N LEU A 167 7.31 2.96 -13.20
CA LEU A 167 7.98 2.44 -12.02
C LEU A 167 8.89 1.24 -12.40
N PRO A 168 10.00 1.00 -11.68
CA PRO A 168 10.93 -0.09 -11.96
C PRO A 168 10.25 -1.43 -12.23
N GLU A 169 9.28 -1.81 -11.40
CA GLU A 169 8.51 -3.05 -11.52
C GLU A 169 7.66 -3.10 -12.79
N ILE A 170 7.03 -2.00 -13.18
CA ILE A 170 6.17 -1.93 -14.37
C ILE A 170 7.00 -1.90 -15.65
N GLY A 171 8.09 -1.12 -15.65
CA GLY A 171 9.00 -1.07 -16.78
C GLY A 171 9.72 -2.40 -17.01
N MET A 172 10.10 -3.10 -15.93
CA MET A 172 10.64 -4.46 -16.00
C MET A 172 9.64 -5.45 -16.63
N LEU A 173 8.38 -5.45 -16.20
CA LEU A 173 7.34 -6.30 -16.79
C LEU A 173 7.11 -5.99 -18.28
N SER A 174 7.12 -4.71 -18.64
CA SER A 174 6.98 -4.25 -20.02
C SER A 174 8.16 -4.72 -20.88
N HIS A 175 9.37 -4.73 -20.32
CA HIS A 175 10.57 -5.24 -20.99
C HIS A 175 10.50 -6.76 -21.20
N LEU A 176 10.08 -7.53 -20.19
CA LEU A 176 9.86 -8.98 -20.31
C LEU A 176 8.80 -9.33 -21.36
N ALA A 177 7.80 -8.45 -21.54
CA ALA A 177 6.78 -8.58 -22.58
C ALA A 177 7.26 -8.16 -23.99
N GLY A 178 8.53 -7.76 -24.15
CA GLY A 178 9.14 -7.47 -25.45
C GLY A 178 9.05 -6.01 -25.91
N SER A 179 8.61 -5.06 -25.06
CA SER A 179 8.67 -3.63 -25.38
C SER A 179 10.05 -3.05 -25.03
N SER A 180 10.77 -2.49 -26.01
CA SER A 180 12.21 -2.20 -25.86
C SER A 180 12.64 -0.76 -26.13
N THR A 181 11.73 0.16 -26.45
CA THR A 181 12.14 1.53 -26.81
C THR A 181 11.72 2.57 -25.78
N PRO A 182 12.66 3.09 -24.95
CA PRO A 182 12.38 4.27 -24.15
C PRO A 182 12.25 5.50 -25.08
N PRO A 183 11.29 6.41 -24.82
CA PRO A 183 11.09 7.61 -25.63
C PRO A 183 12.27 8.60 -25.53
N PRO A 184 12.41 9.52 -26.50
CA PRO A 184 13.45 10.56 -26.46
C PRO A 184 13.32 11.47 -25.23
N GLN A 185 14.47 11.77 -24.60
CA GLN A 185 14.57 12.54 -23.35
C GLN A 185 14.93 14.02 -23.62
N ALA A 186 14.33 14.94 -22.87
CA ALA A 186 14.74 16.33 -22.87
C ALA A 186 16.02 16.53 -22.03
N PRO A 187 16.89 17.50 -22.36
CA PRO A 187 18.11 17.77 -21.59
C PRO A 187 17.81 18.14 -20.13
N GLY A 188 18.58 17.61 -19.18
CA GLY A 188 18.50 17.98 -17.75
C GLY A 188 17.56 17.13 -16.88
N TYR A 189 16.95 16.07 -17.43
CA TYR A 189 16.09 15.14 -16.67
C TYR A 189 16.75 13.77 -16.47
N ASN A 190 16.37 13.07 -15.38
CA ASN A 190 16.92 11.74 -15.05
C ASN A 190 16.60 10.71 -16.14
N ARG A 191 17.58 9.87 -16.46
CA ARG A 191 17.42 8.71 -17.35
C ARG A 191 16.40 7.72 -16.74
N PRO A 192 15.57 7.02 -17.55
CA PRO A 192 14.77 5.91 -17.04
C PRO A 192 15.66 4.87 -16.35
N PRO A 193 15.13 4.14 -15.35
CA PRO A 193 15.78 2.95 -14.83
C PRO A 193 16.15 1.97 -15.96
N ASP A 194 17.24 1.25 -15.78
CA ASP A 194 17.62 0.19 -16.70
C ASP A 194 16.74 -1.04 -16.45
N TYR A 195 15.58 -1.07 -17.11
CA TYR A 195 14.62 -2.16 -16.95
C TYR A 195 15.17 -3.52 -17.38
N ALA A 196 16.17 -3.56 -18.27
CA ALA A 196 16.78 -4.81 -18.71
C ALA A 196 17.64 -5.44 -17.61
N SER A 197 18.47 -4.65 -16.94
CA SER A 197 19.24 -5.16 -15.79
C SER A 197 18.34 -5.54 -14.61
N ILE A 198 17.30 -4.74 -14.33
CA ILE A 198 16.30 -5.06 -13.29
C ILE A 198 15.58 -6.37 -13.63
N ALA A 199 15.19 -6.59 -14.89
CA ALA A 199 14.59 -7.84 -15.34
C ALA A 199 15.54 -9.03 -15.17
N ALA A 200 16.81 -8.87 -15.56
CA ALA A 200 17.82 -9.92 -15.40
C ALA A 200 18.05 -10.27 -13.92
N GLU A 201 18.09 -9.27 -13.04
CA GLU A 201 18.20 -9.45 -11.60
C GLU A 201 16.97 -10.16 -11.02
N ALA A 202 15.76 -9.75 -11.42
CA ALA A 202 14.51 -10.39 -10.99
C ALA A 202 14.44 -11.87 -11.44
N VAL A 203 14.81 -12.18 -12.68
CA VAL A 203 14.90 -13.56 -13.19
C VAL A 203 15.92 -14.38 -12.40
N LYS A 204 17.08 -13.79 -12.09
CA LYS A 204 18.10 -14.44 -11.26
C LYS A 204 17.56 -14.73 -9.85
N ALA A 205 16.91 -13.76 -9.22
CA ALA A 205 16.32 -13.92 -7.89
C ALA A 205 15.23 -15.01 -7.90
N TRP A 206 14.36 -15.02 -8.90
CA TRP A 206 13.31 -16.04 -9.07
C TRP A 206 13.87 -17.46 -9.18
N ASN A 207 14.97 -17.62 -9.92
CA ASN A 207 15.63 -18.91 -10.11
C ASN A 207 16.48 -19.34 -8.90
N THR A 208 16.59 -18.49 -7.88
CA THR A 208 17.26 -18.86 -6.64
C THR A 208 16.23 -19.58 -5.76
N GLN A 209 16.46 -20.87 -5.45
CA GLN A 209 15.57 -21.57 -4.51
C GLN A 209 15.50 -20.77 -3.20
N PRO A 210 14.30 -20.44 -2.69
CA PRO A 210 14.21 -19.91 -1.34
C PRO A 210 14.79 -20.96 -0.38
N ARG A 211 15.50 -20.53 0.66
CA ARG A 211 15.83 -21.44 1.77
C ARG A 211 14.51 -22.08 2.21
N ALA A 212 14.45 -23.41 2.20
CA ALA A 212 13.35 -24.12 2.82
C ALA A 212 13.13 -23.55 4.23
N LEU A 213 11.88 -23.18 4.53
CA LEU A 213 11.46 -22.76 5.87
C LEU A 213 11.69 -23.89 6.87
#